data_AF-A0A7S3A6E1-F1
#
_entry.id   AF-A0A7S3A6E1-F1
#
_cell.length_a   1.000
_cell.length_b   1.000
_cell.length_c   1.000
_cell.angle_alpha   90.00
_cell.angle_beta   90.00
_cell.angle_gamma   90.00
#
_symmetry.space_group_name_H-M   'P 1'
#
loop_
_entity.id
_entity.type
_entity.pdbx_description
1 polymer ?
#
loop_
_entity_poly.entity_id
_entity_poly.type
_entity_poly.pdbx_seq_one_letter_code
_entity_poly.pdbx_strand_id
1 'polypeptide(L)'
;MLCLQAGAPFYVNDIKRFVPENLVVLGELTIRGLQVFRENPHPAISGSLKSKESSSLFGLADKTKSFHGKRLLRKWFHFPLADPVTITSRLDAIGGLLEPHAISLHKDMSQALCGIRNVKLSTQKIVQGGFSVNDLANVYNSAVSVLHLRDICCSLEAHKFRNRAFDVLVSTVDTDRIRQLRDLLEESINFADSKVEGKVCIRDGFDQDVDSVRHSYMGLDSFLTDIGIQEMKRLRGEGFLLSKLHVIYYPQIGYLVVLDVEVLEDPSLDTGESNLKRIDLEYMFSSKNHLYYKSKTMYELDNELGDIHGILVVGNQSNK
;
A
#
# COMPACT_ATOMS: atom_id res chain seq x y z
N MET A 1 24.18 -5.04 -16.47
CA MET A 1 24.00 -6.41 -15.96
C MET A 1 22.76 -6.41 -15.08
N LEU A 2 21.68 -7.08 -15.50
CA LEU A 2 20.52 -7.32 -14.65
C LEU A 2 20.88 -8.52 -13.76
N CYS A 3 21.11 -8.28 -12.47
CA CYS A 3 21.21 -9.36 -11.51
C CYS A 3 19.78 -9.83 -11.22
N LEU A 4 19.34 -10.87 -11.94
CA LEU A 4 18.04 -11.50 -11.74
C LEU A 4 18.15 -12.39 -10.50
N GLN A 5 17.31 -12.17 -9.49
CA GLN A 5 17.15 -13.12 -8.40
C GLN A 5 16.59 -14.43 -8.98
N ALA A 6 17.22 -15.54 -8.63
CA ALA A 6 16.77 -16.87 -9.04
C ALA A 6 15.32 -17.12 -8.54
N GLY A 7 14.44 -17.55 -9.44
CA GLY A 7 13.10 -18.05 -9.11
C GLY A 7 11.89 -17.18 -9.49
N ALA A 8 12.08 -15.91 -9.89
CA ALA A 8 10.97 -15.08 -10.37
C ALA A 8 10.84 -15.17 -11.91
N PRO A 9 9.68 -15.55 -12.48
CA PRO A 9 9.49 -15.51 -13.93
C PRO A 9 9.61 -14.06 -14.42
N PHE A 10 10.55 -13.79 -15.32
CA PHE A 10 10.70 -12.49 -15.97
C PHE A 10 10.30 -12.60 -17.44
N TYR A 11 9.52 -11.62 -17.89
CA TYR A 11 9.11 -11.51 -19.28
C TYR A 11 10.04 -10.53 -19.99
N VAL A 12 10.73 -11.01 -21.02
CA VAL A 12 11.48 -10.18 -21.96
C VAL A 12 10.56 -9.84 -23.12
N ASN A 13 10.01 -8.62 -23.10
CA ASN A 13 9.08 -8.19 -24.15
C ASN A 13 9.79 -7.76 -25.44
N ASP A 14 11.06 -7.37 -25.35
CA ASP A 14 11.79 -6.80 -26.49
C ASP A 14 13.31 -6.90 -26.29
N ILE A 15 14.04 -7.09 -27.39
CA ILE A 15 15.49 -7.09 -27.46
C ILE A 15 15.89 -6.09 -28.53
N LYS A 16 16.53 -4.98 -28.12
CA LYS A 16 16.99 -3.94 -29.04
C LYS A 16 18.51 -3.98 -29.20
N ARG A 17 18.97 -3.87 -30.45
CA ARG A 17 20.39 -3.69 -30.77
C ARG A 17 20.85 -2.34 -30.22
N PHE A 18 21.93 -2.36 -29.44
CA PHE A 18 22.62 -1.15 -29.00
C PHE A 18 23.59 -0.71 -30.11
N VAL A 19 23.37 0.48 -30.67
CA VAL A 19 24.22 1.04 -31.74
C VAL A 19 25.07 2.18 -31.18
N PRO A 20 26.39 2.00 -31.01
CA PRO A 20 27.27 2.97 -30.38
C PRO A 20 27.61 4.17 -31.27
N GLU A 21 27.33 4.12 -32.58
CA GLU A 21 27.67 5.17 -33.56
C GLU A 21 27.04 6.54 -33.24
N ASN A 22 25.90 6.54 -32.54
CA ASN A 22 25.20 7.76 -32.15
C ASN A 22 25.56 8.25 -30.73
N LEU A 23 26.60 7.69 -30.12
CA LEU A 23 27.04 7.99 -28.76
C LEU A 23 28.51 8.38 -28.71
N VAL A 24 28.84 9.25 -27.76
CA VAL A 24 30.24 9.53 -27.42
C VAL A 24 30.77 8.39 -26.56
N VAL A 25 31.81 7.71 -27.04
CA VAL A 25 32.50 6.66 -26.26
C VAL A 25 33.37 7.33 -25.21
N LEU A 26 33.00 7.19 -23.93
CA LEU A 26 33.78 7.68 -22.80
C LEU A 26 34.50 6.50 -22.13
N GLY A 27 35.83 6.59 -22.05
CA GLY A 27 36.63 5.64 -21.28
C GLY A 27 36.40 5.82 -19.77
N GLU A 28 36.64 4.76 -19.00
CA GLU A 28 36.48 4.78 -17.55
C GLU A 28 37.32 5.89 -16.88
N LEU A 29 38.57 6.07 -17.31
CA LEU A 29 39.44 7.14 -16.83
C LEU A 29 38.87 8.54 -17.11
N THR A 30 38.19 8.72 -18.25
CA THR A 30 37.53 9.99 -18.59
C THR A 30 36.32 10.24 -17.69
N ILE A 31 35.49 9.22 -17.46
CA ILE A 31 34.32 9.31 -16.56
C ILE A 31 34.76 9.68 -15.13
N ARG A 32 35.87 9.07 -14.67
CA ARG A 32 36.46 9.34 -13.35
C ARG A 32 37.12 10.72 -13.29
N GLY A 33 37.94 11.06 -14.29
CA GLY A 33 38.66 12.33 -14.39
C GLY A 33 37.74 13.55 -14.48
N LEU A 34 36.60 13.41 -15.16
CA LEU A 34 35.54 14.44 -15.21
C LEU A 34 34.59 14.39 -14.00
N GLN A 35 34.78 13.44 -13.08
CA GLN A 35 33.91 13.24 -11.91
C GLN A 35 32.43 13.17 -12.29
N VAL A 36 32.12 12.48 -13.40
CA VAL A 36 30.74 12.34 -13.92
C VAL A 36 29.85 11.71 -12.84
N PHE A 37 30.37 10.68 -12.17
CA PHE A 37 29.77 10.04 -11.01
C PHE A 37 30.76 10.04 -9.84
N ARG A 38 30.24 9.96 -8.62
CA ARG A 38 31.07 9.79 -7.43
C ARG A 38 31.60 8.35 -7.36
N GLU A 39 32.91 8.18 -7.20
CA GLU A 39 33.50 6.90 -6.84
C GLU A 39 33.23 6.62 -5.36
N ASN A 40 32.64 5.45 -5.06
CA ASN A 40 32.39 4.81 -3.76
C ASN A 40 32.08 5.70 -2.53
N PRO A 41 30.94 5.50 -1.84
CA PRO A 41 30.79 6.07 -0.50
C PRO A 41 31.85 5.48 0.44
N HIS A 42 32.68 6.32 1.07
CA HIS A 42 33.62 5.86 2.10
C HIS A 42 32.85 5.13 3.21
N PRO A 43 33.30 3.93 3.66
CA PRO A 43 32.64 3.17 4.73
C PRO A 43 32.52 3.90 6.07
N ALA A 44 33.29 4.98 6.27
CA ALA A 44 33.33 5.76 7.51
C ALA A 44 32.15 6.74 7.70
N ILE A 45 31.20 6.83 6.75
CA ILE A 45 29.98 7.66 6.88
C ILE A 45 28.75 6.76 7.10
N SER A 46 28.92 5.68 7.86
CA SER A 46 27.84 4.77 8.32
C SER A 46 27.02 5.39 9.47
N GLY A 47 26.56 6.62 9.28
CA GLY A 47 25.71 7.32 10.27
C GLY A 47 24.69 8.29 9.66
N SER A 48 24.75 8.55 8.35
CA SER A 48 23.76 9.38 7.67
C SER A 48 23.33 8.74 6.36
N LEU A 49 22.11 8.20 6.34
CA LEU A 49 21.47 7.51 5.21
C LEU A 49 21.24 8.38 3.96
N LYS A 50 21.94 9.51 3.82
CA LYS A 50 21.90 10.41 2.66
C LYS A 50 23.32 10.80 2.28
N SER A 51 24.05 9.82 1.74
CA SER A 51 25.25 10.07 0.93
C SER A 51 24.85 11.00 -0.24
N LYS A 52 25.01 12.30 -0.05
CA LYS A 52 24.76 13.30 -1.11
C LYS A 52 25.75 13.04 -2.25
N GLU A 53 25.24 12.70 -3.43
CA GLU A 53 25.97 12.70 -4.71
C GLU A 53 26.45 14.11 -5.13
N SER A 54 26.31 15.12 -4.26
CA SER A 54 26.39 16.55 -4.57
C SER A 54 27.74 17.07 -5.07
N SER A 55 28.81 16.26 -4.99
CA SER A 55 30.15 16.62 -5.46
C SER A 55 30.50 16.05 -6.84
N SER A 56 29.54 15.46 -7.56
CA SER A 56 29.71 14.93 -8.93
C SER A 56 28.89 15.72 -9.94
N LEU A 57 29.26 15.70 -11.22
CA LEU A 57 28.47 16.36 -12.28
C LEU A 57 27.03 15.85 -12.30
N PHE A 58 26.83 14.53 -12.17
CA PHE A 58 25.51 13.93 -12.08
C PHE A 58 24.73 14.46 -10.87
N GLY A 59 25.33 14.51 -9.67
CA GLY A 59 24.62 14.98 -8.48
C GLY A 59 24.33 16.49 -8.46
N LEU A 60 25.09 17.29 -9.21
CA LEU A 60 24.76 18.69 -9.46
C LEU A 60 23.53 18.82 -10.37
N ALA A 61 23.52 18.06 -11.47
CA ALA A 61 22.49 18.11 -12.50
C ALA A 61 21.18 17.39 -12.12
N ASP A 62 21.24 16.37 -11.25
CA ASP A 62 20.06 15.59 -10.87
C ASP A 62 19.12 16.39 -9.95
N LYS A 63 18.15 17.05 -10.59
CA LYS A 63 16.96 17.67 -9.96
C LYS A 63 15.68 16.92 -10.29
N THR A 64 15.81 15.68 -10.80
CA THR A 64 14.67 14.90 -11.26
C THR A 64 13.70 14.59 -10.13
N LYS A 65 12.42 14.51 -10.46
CA LYS A 65 11.33 14.32 -9.50
C LYS A 65 10.81 12.88 -9.43
N SER A 66 11.17 12.06 -10.41
CA SER A 66 10.75 10.66 -10.49
C SER A 66 11.96 9.72 -10.50
N PHE A 67 11.76 8.51 -9.97
CA PHE A 67 12.76 7.44 -10.04
C PHE A 67 13.17 7.12 -11.49
N HIS A 68 12.20 7.11 -12.40
CA HIS A 68 12.43 6.88 -13.82
C HIS A 68 13.26 7.99 -14.46
N GLY A 69 12.99 9.25 -14.12
CA GLY A 69 13.76 10.41 -14.56
C GLY A 69 15.21 10.34 -14.09
N LYS A 70 15.45 10.08 -12.81
CA LYS A 70 16.81 9.92 -12.25
C LYS A 70 17.59 8.83 -12.99
N ARG A 71 16.95 7.68 -13.23
CA ARG A 71 17.57 6.55 -13.94
C ARG A 71 17.90 6.90 -15.39
N LEU A 72 17.01 7.60 -16.08
CA LEU A 72 17.21 8.05 -17.45
C LEU A 72 18.34 9.09 -17.54
N LEU A 73 18.35 10.08 -16.65
CA LEU A 73 19.40 11.09 -16.58
C LEU A 73 20.76 10.44 -16.32
N ARG A 74 20.83 9.49 -15.38
CA ARG A 74 22.07 8.75 -15.10
C ARG A 74 22.56 7.99 -16.32
N LYS A 75 21.64 7.43 -17.12
CA LYS A 75 21.97 6.79 -18.41
C LYS A 75 22.52 7.82 -19.41
N TRP A 76 21.93 9.01 -19.51
CA TRP A 76 22.44 10.06 -20.41
C TRP A 76 23.84 10.53 -20.04
N PHE A 77 24.17 10.60 -18.74
CA PHE A 77 25.52 10.93 -18.28
C PHE A 77 26.55 9.82 -18.59
N HIS A 78 26.15 8.55 -18.61
CA HIS A 78 27.03 7.46 -19.06
C HIS A 78 27.22 7.44 -20.58
N PHE A 79 26.18 7.81 -21.32
CA PHE A 79 26.11 7.67 -22.77
C PHE A 79 25.67 8.99 -23.42
N PRO A 80 26.57 10.00 -23.50
CA PRO A 80 26.27 11.24 -24.19
C PRO A 80 25.94 10.98 -25.66
N LEU A 81 25.02 11.77 -26.21
CA LEU A 81 24.63 11.68 -27.62
C LEU A 81 25.71 12.29 -28.52
N ALA A 82 25.88 11.70 -29.71
CA ALA A 82 26.65 12.27 -30.81
C ALA A 82 25.74 12.73 -31.98
N ASP A 83 24.48 12.28 -32.02
CA ASP A 83 23.52 12.64 -33.07
C ASP A 83 23.00 14.08 -32.89
N PRO A 84 23.29 15.02 -33.82
CA PRO A 84 22.87 16.40 -33.71
C PRO A 84 21.34 16.57 -33.74
N VAL A 85 20.61 15.71 -34.45
CA VAL A 85 19.14 15.83 -34.54
C VAL A 85 18.49 15.59 -33.18
N THR A 86 18.89 14.52 -32.49
CA THR A 86 18.38 14.22 -31.15
C THR A 86 18.85 15.25 -30.12
N ILE A 87 20.07 15.79 -30.24
CA ILE A 87 20.57 16.84 -29.36
C ILE A 87 19.71 18.10 -29.49
N THR A 88 19.51 18.60 -30.71
CA THR A 88 18.68 19.79 -30.97
C THR A 88 17.26 19.58 -30.45
N SER A 89 16.64 18.42 -30.72
CA SER A 89 15.29 18.13 -30.22
C SER A 89 15.17 18.18 -28.68
N ARG A 90 16.22 17.79 -27.94
CA ARG A 90 16.25 17.92 -26.47
C ARG A 90 16.45 19.36 -26.03
N LEU A 91 17.30 20.11 -26.72
CA LEU A 91 17.53 21.52 -26.42
C LEU A 91 16.27 22.35 -26.69
N ASP A 92 15.52 22.06 -27.76
CA ASP A 92 14.23 22.68 -28.05
C ASP A 92 13.21 22.40 -26.94
N ALA A 93 13.20 21.16 -26.42
CA ALA A 93 12.34 20.78 -25.30
C ALA A 93 12.65 21.60 -24.03
N ILE A 94 13.93 21.79 -23.74
CA ILE A 94 14.39 22.60 -22.60
C ILE A 94 14.05 24.07 -22.83
N GLY A 95 14.33 24.61 -24.03
CA GLY A 95 14.07 26.00 -24.38
C GLY A 95 12.61 26.39 -24.17
N GLY A 96 11.67 25.62 -24.69
CA GLY A 96 10.25 25.95 -24.51
C GLY A 96 9.73 25.80 -23.07
N LEU A 97 10.32 24.92 -22.26
CA LEU A 97 9.98 24.84 -20.83
C LEU A 97 10.57 26.00 -20.00
N LEU A 98 11.56 26.72 -20.54
CA LEU A 98 12.16 27.90 -19.90
C LEU A 98 11.47 29.22 -20.30
N GLU A 99 10.59 29.20 -21.30
CA GLU A 99 9.84 30.38 -21.72
C GLU A 99 8.94 30.93 -20.59
N PRO A 100 8.77 32.26 -20.46
CA PRO A 100 8.04 32.87 -19.33
C PRO A 100 6.62 32.33 -19.13
N HIS A 101 5.92 32.02 -20.23
CA HIS A 101 4.55 31.50 -20.19
C HIS A 101 4.48 30.01 -19.77
N ALA A 102 5.59 29.27 -19.85
CA ALA A 102 5.68 27.85 -19.51
C ALA A 102 6.19 27.59 -18.09
N ILE A 103 6.65 28.61 -17.35
CA ILE A 103 7.25 28.45 -16.01
C ILE A 103 6.26 27.80 -15.01
N SER A 104 5.00 28.23 -15.00
CA SER A 104 3.95 27.64 -14.16
C SER A 104 3.69 26.19 -14.56
N LEU A 105 3.49 25.94 -15.86
CA LEU A 105 3.27 24.60 -16.42
C LEU A 105 4.44 23.65 -16.12
N HIS A 106 5.68 24.14 -16.17
CA HIS A 106 6.87 23.37 -15.79
C HIS A 106 6.88 23.00 -14.30
N LYS A 107 6.44 23.90 -13.42
CA LYS A 107 6.30 23.62 -11.98
C LYS A 107 5.24 22.55 -11.74
N ASP A 108 4.10 22.64 -12.41
CA ASP A 108 3.00 21.68 -12.29
C ASP A 108 3.41 20.32 -12.86
N MET A 109 4.10 20.31 -14.01
CA MET A 109 4.70 19.12 -14.61
C MET A 109 5.69 18.45 -13.65
N SER A 110 6.54 19.24 -13.00
CA SER A 110 7.48 18.74 -12.01
C SER A 110 6.79 18.07 -10.82
N GLN A 111 5.66 18.61 -10.36
CA GLN A 111 4.87 18.01 -9.28
C GLN A 111 4.17 16.73 -9.72
N ALA A 112 3.58 16.71 -10.91
CA ALA A 112 2.94 15.51 -11.43
C ALA A 112 3.97 14.37 -11.64
N LEU A 113 5.19 14.68 -12.07
CA LEU A 113 6.27 13.69 -12.15
C LEU A 113 6.62 13.06 -10.79
N CYS A 114 6.44 13.76 -9.65
CA CYS A 114 6.64 13.17 -8.31
C CYS A 114 5.65 12.02 -8.03
N GLY A 115 4.45 12.09 -8.60
CA GLY A 115 3.39 11.11 -8.38
C GLY A 115 3.54 9.85 -9.22
N ILE A 116 4.41 9.85 -10.25
CA ILE A 116 4.70 8.64 -11.03
C ILE A 116 5.59 7.69 -10.23
N ARG A 117 5.01 6.53 -9.89
CA ARG A 117 5.67 5.44 -9.18
C ARG A 117 6.06 4.30 -10.13
N ASN A 118 6.79 3.32 -9.61
CA ASN A 118 7.14 2.12 -10.36
C ASN A 118 5.93 1.17 -10.44
N VAL A 119 5.00 1.49 -11.34
CA VAL A 119 3.75 0.73 -11.52
C VAL A 119 3.99 -0.72 -11.94
N LYS A 120 5.08 -1.02 -12.68
CA LYS A 120 5.36 -2.38 -13.16
C LYS A 120 5.42 -3.39 -12.01
N LEU A 121 6.13 -3.05 -10.93
CA LEU A 121 6.24 -3.94 -9.78
C LEU A 121 4.92 -4.06 -9.02
N SER A 122 4.19 -2.95 -8.85
CA SER A 122 2.90 -2.96 -8.17
C SER A 122 1.86 -3.76 -8.97
N THR A 123 1.76 -3.58 -10.28
CA THR A 123 0.87 -4.37 -11.15
C THR A 123 1.22 -5.86 -11.14
N GLN A 124 2.51 -6.23 -11.11
CA GLN A 124 2.90 -7.65 -10.99
C GLN A 124 2.42 -8.28 -9.68
N LYS A 125 2.58 -7.57 -8.56
CA LYS A 125 2.06 -8.05 -7.27
C LYS A 125 0.54 -8.14 -7.23
N ILE A 126 -0.15 -7.17 -7.86
CA ILE A 126 -1.61 -7.17 -7.98
C ILE A 126 -2.08 -8.42 -8.74
N VAL A 127 -1.49 -8.70 -9.90
CA VAL A 127 -1.81 -9.90 -10.70
C VAL A 127 -1.51 -11.20 -9.94
N GLN A 128 -0.49 -11.21 -9.08
CA GLN A 128 -0.14 -12.36 -8.23
C GLN A 128 -0.99 -12.47 -6.95
N GLY A 129 -1.88 -11.51 -6.68
CA GLY A 129 -2.70 -11.48 -5.47
C GLY A 129 -1.95 -11.13 -4.17
N GLY A 130 -0.65 -10.81 -4.25
CA GLY A 130 0.20 -10.49 -3.09
C GLY A 130 0.44 -8.98 -2.92
N PHE A 131 -0.56 -8.16 -3.23
CA PHE A 131 -0.43 -6.70 -3.22
C PHE A 131 -0.66 -6.08 -1.84
N SER A 132 0.00 -4.95 -1.60
CA SER A 132 -0.24 -4.11 -0.42
C SER A 132 -1.09 -2.89 -0.77
N VAL A 133 -1.62 -2.20 0.25
CA VAL A 133 -2.30 -0.90 0.10
C VAL A 133 -1.42 0.11 -0.67
N ASN A 134 -0.11 0.09 -0.41
CA ASN A 134 0.85 0.96 -1.11
C ASN A 134 0.97 0.62 -2.59
N ASP A 135 0.82 -0.64 -3.00
CA ASP A 135 0.88 -1.03 -4.40
C ASP A 135 -0.32 -0.48 -5.18
N LEU A 136 -1.52 -0.55 -4.60
CA LEU A 136 -2.72 0.06 -5.18
C LEU A 136 -2.61 1.59 -5.20
N ALA A 137 -2.14 2.20 -4.11
CA ALA A 137 -1.92 3.64 -4.05
C ALA A 137 -0.87 4.11 -5.08
N ASN A 138 0.16 3.31 -5.36
CA ASN A 138 1.15 3.62 -6.39
C ASN A 138 0.53 3.64 -7.78
N VAL A 139 -0.36 2.69 -8.09
CA VAL A 139 -1.08 2.63 -9.37
C VAL A 139 -2.02 3.82 -9.50
N TYR A 140 -2.84 4.08 -8.48
CA TYR A 140 -3.77 5.21 -8.42
C TYR A 140 -3.06 6.56 -8.62
N ASN A 141 -2.04 6.86 -7.80
CA ASN A 141 -1.30 8.12 -7.90
C ASN A 141 -0.60 8.29 -9.25
N SER A 142 -0.12 7.20 -9.85
CA SER A 142 0.49 7.24 -11.18
C SER A 142 -0.55 7.51 -12.27
N ALA A 143 -1.75 6.94 -12.16
CA ALA A 143 -2.85 7.19 -13.09
C ALA A 143 -3.26 8.67 -13.07
N VAL A 144 -3.50 9.24 -11.88
CA VAL A 144 -3.80 10.67 -11.69
C VAL A 144 -2.70 11.54 -12.30
N SER A 145 -1.44 11.20 -12.01
CA SER A 145 -0.29 11.98 -12.45
C SER A 145 -0.09 11.96 -13.97
N VAL A 146 -0.31 10.80 -14.62
CA VAL A 146 -0.19 10.67 -16.07
C VAL A 146 -1.29 11.46 -16.79
N LEU A 147 -2.53 11.42 -16.30
CA LEU A 147 -3.62 12.23 -16.84
C LEU A 147 -3.30 13.73 -16.74
N HIS A 148 -2.84 14.18 -15.57
CA HIS A 148 -2.45 15.58 -15.37
C HIS A 148 -1.28 16.01 -16.27
N LEU A 149 -0.27 15.15 -16.45
CA LEU A 149 0.85 15.43 -17.37
C LEU A 149 0.39 15.57 -18.82
N ARG A 150 -0.55 14.74 -19.26
CA ARG A 150 -1.14 14.84 -20.59
C ARG A 150 -1.86 16.19 -20.77
N ASP A 151 -2.61 16.65 -19.78
CA ASP A 151 -3.31 17.93 -19.83
C ASP A 151 -2.35 19.13 -19.87
N ILE A 152 -1.24 19.06 -19.12
CA ILE A 152 -0.16 20.05 -19.21
C ILE A 152 0.46 20.06 -20.61
N CYS A 153 0.74 18.89 -21.19
CA CYS A 153 1.32 18.80 -22.52
C CYS A 153 0.41 19.41 -23.59
N CYS A 154 -0.91 19.19 -23.51
CA CYS A 154 -1.86 19.86 -24.41
C CYS A 154 -1.95 21.37 -24.18
N SER A 155 -1.80 21.83 -22.94
CA SER A 155 -1.74 23.27 -22.64
C SER A 155 -0.49 23.93 -23.25
N LEU A 156 0.65 23.24 -23.21
CA LEU A 156 1.88 23.69 -23.88
C LEU A 156 1.69 23.79 -25.40
N GLU A 157 1.02 22.80 -26.02
CA GLU A 157 0.72 22.84 -27.46
C GLU A 157 -0.19 24.04 -27.82
N ALA A 158 -1.18 24.35 -26.97
CA ALA A 158 -2.04 25.52 -27.16
C ALA A 158 -1.27 26.85 -27.17
N HIS A 159 -0.15 26.92 -26.45
CA HIS A 159 0.77 28.05 -26.46
C HIS A 159 1.80 28.02 -27.61
N LYS A 160 1.52 27.23 -28.67
CA LYS A 160 2.35 27.06 -29.86
C LYS A 160 3.72 26.44 -29.60
N PHE A 161 3.92 25.83 -28.43
CA PHE A 161 5.13 25.06 -28.17
C PHE A 161 4.90 23.61 -28.57
N ARG A 162 5.54 23.19 -29.66
CA ARG A 162 5.49 21.81 -30.16
C ARG A 162 6.84 21.15 -29.99
N ASN A 163 6.83 19.99 -29.34
CA ASN A 163 8.00 19.14 -29.24
C ASN A 163 7.56 17.68 -29.34
N ARG A 164 8.28 16.91 -30.16
CA ARG A 164 8.01 15.50 -30.42
C ARG A 164 7.84 14.67 -29.14
N ALA A 165 8.58 14.98 -28.08
CA ALA A 165 8.47 14.24 -26.82
C ALA A 165 7.08 14.39 -26.16
N PHE A 166 6.50 15.59 -26.21
CA PHE A 166 5.16 15.84 -25.67
C PHE A 166 4.09 15.23 -26.58
N ASP A 167 4.27 15.31 -27.90
CA ASP A 167 3.34 14.69 -28.88
C ASP A 167 3.26 13.17 -28.69
N VAL A 168 4.41 12.51 -28.45
CA VAL A 168 4.46 11.08 -28.14
C VAL A 168 3.73 10.78 -26.83
N LEU A 169 3.92 11.61 -25.79
CA LEU A 169 3.20 11.42 -24.53
C LEU A 169 1.69 11.53 -24.73
N VAL A 170 1.21 12.57 -25.40
CA VAL A 170 -0.22 12.80 -25.64
C VAL A 170 -0.83 11.67 -26.48
N SER A 171 -0.12 11.17 -27.50
CA SER A 171 -0.62 10.10 -28.37
C SER A 171 -0.55 8.69 -27.76
N THR A 172 0.36 8.44 -26.82
CA THR A 172 0.55 7.11 -26.20
C THR A 172 -0.43 6.86 -25.05
N VAL A 173 -0.89 7.92 -24.38
CA VAL A 173 -1.71 7.82 -23.17
C VAL A 173 -3.17 7.57 -23.54
N ASP A 174 -3.62 6.33 -23.38
CA ASP A 174 -5.04 5.96 -23.44
C ASP A 174 -5.79 6.57 -22.25
N THR A 175 -6.38 7.72 -22.48
CA THR A 175 -6.93 8.55 -21.42
C THR A 175 -8.21 7.93 -20.83
N ASP A 176 -9.01 7.24 -21.66
CA ASP A 176 -10.27 6.66 -21.23
C ASP A 176 -10.05 5.45 -20.32
N ARG A 177 -9.12 4.55 -20.70
CA ARG A 177 -8.77 3.40 -19.85
C ARG A 177 -8.13 3.83 -18.53
N ILE A 178 -7.28 4.85 -18.55
CA ILE A 178 -6.60 5.33 -17.33
C ILE A 178 -7.60 6.04 -16.40
N ARG A 179 -8.58 6.78 -16.95
CA ARG A 179 -9.67 7.37 -16.16
C ARG A 179 -10.53 6.28 -15.52
N GLN A 180 -10.97 5.29 -16.30
CA GLN A 180 -11.73 4.15 -15.79
C GLN A 180 -11.00 3.44 -14.65
N LEU A 181 -9.69 3.20 -14.80
CA LEU A 181 -8.87 2.60 -13.74
C LEU A 181 -8.79 3.49 -12.49
N ARG A 182 -8.56 4.79 -12.68
CA ARG A 182 -8.51 5.76 -11.57
C ARG A 182 -9.83 5.76 -10.82
N ASP A 183 -10.95 5.88 -11.54
CA ASP A 183 -12.29 5.98 -10.98
C ASP A 183 -12.67 4.69 -10.25
N LEU A 184 -12.38 3.53 -10.83
CA LEU A 184 -12.58 2.25 -10.17
C LEU A 184 -11.81 2.15 -8.84
N LEU A 185 -10.52 2.52 -8.83
CA LEU A 185 -9.71 2.50 -7.61
C LEU A 185 -10.17 3.56 -6.60
N GLU A 186 -10.60 4.72 -7.09
CA GLU A 186 -11.12 5.79 -6.26
C GLU A 186 -12.42 5.37 -5.62
N GLU A 187 -13.37 4.77 -6.33
CA GLU A 187 -14.68 4.37 -5.81
C GLU A 187 -14.61 3.12 -4.91
N SER A 188 -13.75 2.15 -5.26
CA SER A 188 -13.69 0.87 -4.54
C SER A 188 -12.89 0.91 -3.25
N ILE A 189 -11.81 1.71 -3.16
CA ILE A 189 -10.85 1.61 -2.05
C ILE A 189 -10.93 2.85 -1.15
N ASN A 190 -11.03 2.60 0.15
CA ASN A 190 -10.82 3.62 1.18
C ASN A 190 -9.35 3.63 1.60
N PHE A 191 -8.53 4.45 0.92
CA PHE A 191 -7.09 4.55 1.21
C PHE A 191 -6.76 5.08 2.61
N ALA A 192 -7.65 5.85 3.24
CA ALA A 192 -7.43 6.38 4.57
C ALA A 192 -7.49 5.27 5.61
N ASP A 193 -8.60 4.53 5.63
CA ASP A 193 -8.81 3.43 6.57
C ASP A 193 -7.86 2.28 6.28
N SER A 194 -7.59 2.00 4.99
CA SER A 194 -6.63 0.97 4.60
C SER A 194 -5.24 1.20 5.19
N LYS A 195 -4.84 2.48 5.33
CA LYS A 195 -3.54 2.83 5.89
C LYS A 195 -3.50 2.68 7.42
N VAL A 196 -4.62 2.94 8.09
CA VAL A 196 -4.74 2.80 9.55
C VAL A 196 -4.77 1.32 9.93
N GLU A 197 -5.56 0.51 9.21
CA GLU A 197 -5.71 -0.91 9.50
C GLU A 197 -4.55 -1.78 8.97
N GLY A 198 -3.76 -1.27 8.01
CA GLY A 198 -2.67 -2.01 7.38
C GLY A 198 -3.13 -3.10 6.40
N LYS A 199 -4.42 -3.11 6.05
CA LYS A 199 -5.08 -4.02 5.11
C LYS A 199 -5.95 -3.21 4.15
N VAL A 200 -6.33 -3.79 3.02
CA VAL A 200 -7.14 -3.07 2.03
C VAL A 200 -8.59 -3.01 2.54
N CYS A 201 -9.09 -1.79 2.71
CA CYS A 201 -10.46 -1.51 3.12
C CYS A 201 -11.26 -1.05 1.92
N ILE A 202 -12.31 -1.80 1.59
CA ILE A 202 -13.29 -1.43 0.57
C ILE A 202 -14.15 -0.28 1.12
N ARG A 203 -14.48 0.70 0.26
CA ARG A 203 -15.34 1.83 0.62
C ARG A 203 -16.79 1.40 0.78
N ASP A 204 -17.49 2.01 1.72
CA ASP A 204 -18.91 1.77 1.94
C ASP A 204 -19.73 2.13 0.70
N GLY A 205 -20.72 1.28 0.38
CA GLY A 205 -21.60 1.42 -0.78
C GLY A 205 -21.03 0.85 -2.07
N PHE A 206 -19.79 0.35 -2.09
CA PHE A 206 -19.22 -0.29 -3.28
C PHE A 206 -19.69 -1.74 -3.45
N ASP A 207 -19.79 -2.49 -2.35
CA ASP A 207 -20.20 -3.89 -2.36
C ASP A 207 -21.14 -4.16 -1.18
N GLN A 208 -22.41 -4.44 -1.48
CA GLN A 208 -23.46 -4.62 -0.48
C GLN A 208 -23.21 -5.83 0.44
N ASP A 209 -22.56 -6.88 -0.07
CA ASP A 209 -22.28 -8.08 0.71
C ASP A 209 -21.17 -7.76 1.72
N VAL A 210 -20.09 -7.09 1.28
CA VAL A 210 -19.01 -6.64 2.18
C VAL A 210 -19.53 -5.67 3.23
N ASP A 211 -20.40 -4.74 2.83
CA ASP A 211 -21.01 -3.76 3.73
C ASP A 211 -21.91 -4.42 4.77
N SER A 212 -22.70 -5.43 4.38
CA SER A 212 -23.57 -6.16 5.29
C SER A 212 -22.77 -6.89 6.38
N VAL A 213 -21.68 -7.56 6.00
CA VAL A 213 -20.80 -8.26 6.94
C VAL A 213 -20.08 -7.27 7.85
N ARG A 214 -19.62 -6.13 7.32
CA ARG A 214 -19.01 -5.05 8.13
C ARG A 214 -20.02 -4.48 9.12
N HIS A 215 -21.26 -4.28 8.72
CA HIS A 215 -22.32 -3.76 9.59
C HIS A 215 -22.65 -4.75 10.72
N SER A 216 -22.79 -6.04 10.40
CA SER A 216 -22.95 -7.10 11.41
C SER A 216 -21.78 -7.15 12.38
N TYR A 217 -20.55 -6.96 11.91
CA TYR A 217 -19.37 -6.91 12.76
C TYR A 217 -19.33 -5.66 13.66
N MET A 218 -19.68 -4.48 13.14
CA MET A 218 -19.74 -3.26 13.95
C MET A 218 -20.83 -3.32 15.02
N GLY A 219 -21.95 -4.01 14.75
CA GLY A 219 -23.00 -4.28 15.73
C GLY A 219 -22.64 -5.36 16.75
N LEU A 220 -21.63 -6.20 16.45
CA LEU A 220 -21.25 -7.33 17.29
C LEU A 220 -20.75 -6.88 18.65
N ASP A 221 -19.93 -5.84 18.76
CA ASP A 221 -19.41 -5.38 20.05
C ASP A 221 -20.53 -4.92 21.00
N SER A 222 -21.50 -4.15 20.48
CA SER A 222 -22.69 -3.76 21.25
C SER A 222 -23.54 -4.97 21.63
N PHE A 223 -23.72 -5.91 20.71
CA PHE A 223 -24.50 -7.11 20.94
C PHE A 223 -23.85 -8.03 21.99
N LEU A 224 -22.54 -8.26 21.91
CA LEU A 224 -21.78 -9.03 22.90
C LEU A 224 -21.77 -8.34 24.27
N THR A 225 -21.80 -7.01 24.30
CA THR A 225 -21.96 -6.24 25.54
C THR A 225 -23.32 -6.51 26.19
N ASP A 226 -24.41 -6.50 25.40
CA ASP A 226 -25.75 -6.80 25.90
C ASP A 226 -25.88 -8.24 26.40
N ILE A 227 -25.31 -9.20 25.67
CA ILE A 227 -25.23 -10.61 26.10
C ILE A 227 -24.41 -10.73 27.40
N GLY A 228 -23.29 -10.00 27.52
CA GLY A 228 -22.50 -9.97 28.75
C GLY A 228 -23.29 -9.46 29.95
N ILE A 229 -24.14 -8.44 29.76
CA ILE A 229 -25.03 -7.94 30.82
C ILE A 229 -26.07 -9.00 31.21
N GLN A 230 -26.61 -9.75 30.25
CA GLN A 230 -27.58 -10.82 30.51
C GLN A 230 -26.94 -11.99 31.26
N GLU A 231 -25.77 -12.48 30.81
CA GLU A 231 -25.04 -13.54 31.50
C GLU A 231 -24.62 -13.14 32.91
N MET A 232 -24.17 -11.89 33.09
CA MET A 232 -23.85 -11.38 34.42
C MET A 232 -25.07 -11.39 35.35
N LYS A 233 -26.26 -11.02 34.86
CA LYS A 233 -27.50 -11.07 35.65
C LYS A 233 -27.88 -12.51 36.01
N ARG A 234 -27.75 -13.45 35.07
CA ARG A 234 -28.03 -14.88 35.30
C ARG A 234 -27.12 -15.44 36.39
N LEU A 235 -25.81 -15.26 36.24
CA LEU A 235 -24.83 -15.76 37.20
C LEU A 235 -24.99 -15.10 38.59
N ARG A 236 -25.34 -13.81 38.66
CA ARG A 236 -25.70 -13.16 39.92
C ARG A 236 -26.94 -13.76 40.58
N GLY A 237 -27.96 -14.15 39.80
CA GLY A 237 -29.16 -14.83 40.29
C GLY A 237 -28.86 -16.22 40.86
N GLU A 238 -27.80 -16.87 40.39
CA GLU A 238 -27.32 -18.17 40.88
C GLU A 238 -26.36 -18.05 42.07
N GLY A 239 -26.09 -16.82 42.55
CA GLY A 239 -25.31 -16.56 43.78
C GLY A 239 -23.90 -16.01 43.58
N PHE A 240 -23.47 -15.73 42.34
CA PHE A 240 -22.13 -15.20 42.06
C PHE A 240 -22.07 -13.68 42.19
N LEU A 241 -21.18 -13.17 43.04
CA LEU A 241 -20.92 -11.73 43.18
C LEU A 241 -19.91 -11.23 42.13
N LEU A 242 -20.35 -11.17 40.88
CA LEU A 242 -19.51 -10.72 39.75
C LEU A 242 -19.47 -9.19 39.67
N SER A 243 -18.30 -8.58 39.78
CA SER A 243 -18.11 -7.13 39.56
C SER A 243 -18.04 -6.75 38.08
N LYS A 244 -17.45 -7.62 37.26
CA LYS A 244 -17.30 -7.47 35.80
C LYS A 244 -17.42 -8.82 35.10
N LEU A 245 -17.95 -8.80 33.89
CA LEU A 245 -18.00 -9.93 32.98
C LEU A 245 -17.84 -9.40 31.55
N HIS A 246 -16.96 -10.01 30.78
CA HIS A 246 -16.77 -9.67 29.38
C HIS A 246 -17.14 -10.87 28.51
N VAL A 247 -17.76 -10.61 27.36
CA VAL A 247 -17.96 -11.62 26.32
C VAL A 247 -17.06 -11.24 25.16
N ILE A 248 -16.25 -12.18 24.70
CA ILE A 248 -15.32 -11.96 23.59
C ILE A 248 -15.46 -13.05 22.53
N TYR A 249 -15.05 -12.75 21.31
CA TYR A 249 -14.85 -13.74 20.26
C TYR A 249 -13.36 -14.08 20.14
N TYR A 250 -13.01 -15.37 20.11
CA TYR A 250 -11.65 -15.85 19.89
C TYR A 250 -11.60 -16.79 18.67
N PRO A 251 -10.80 -16.48 17.62
CA PRO A 251 -10.73 -17.31 16.42
C PRO A 251 -10.44 -18.78 16.72
N GLN A 252 -11.13 -19.71 16.04
CA GLN A 252 -11.09 -21.17 16.23
C GLN A 252 -11.69 -21.72 17.53
N ILE A 253 -11.87 -20.90 18.57
CA ILE A 253 -12.50 -21.32 19.82
C ILE A 253 -13.97 -20.91 19.85
N GLY A 254 -14.30 -19.72 19.35
CA GLY A 254 -15.66 -19.17 19.33
C GLY A 254 -15.88 -18.06 20.35
N TYR A 255 -17.14 -17.85 20.74
CA TYR A 255 -17.52 -16.89 21.78
C TYR A 255 -17.23 -17.43 23.17
N LEU A 256 -16.75 -16.56 24.05
CA LEU A 256 -16.27 -16.90 25.38
C LEU A 256 -16.73 -15.89 26.42
N VAL A 257 -17.11 -16.40 27.60
CA VAL A 257 -17.28 -15.60 28.81
C VAL A 257 -15.91 -15.48 29.49
N VAL A 258 -15.51 -14.25 29.79
CA VAL A 258 -14.27 -13.91 30.46
C VAL A 258 -14.57 -13.40 31.86
N LEU A 259 -13.97 -14.07 32.85
CA LEU A 259 -14.04 -13.72 34.26
C LEU A 259 -12.65 -13.38 34.78
N ASP A 260 -12.55 -12.40 35.69
CA ASP A 260 -11.29 -12.08 36.37
C ASP A 260 -10.96 -13.15 37.43
N VAL A 261 -9.70 -13.55 37.55
CA VAL A 261 -9.26 -14.60 38.50
C VAL A 261 -9.63 -14.25 39.95
N GLU A 262 -9.56 -12.96 40.31
CA GLU A 262 -9.89 -12.44 41.64
C GLU A 262 -11.34 -12.75 42.08
N VAL A 263 -12.25 -12.94 41.11
CA VAL A 263 -13.66 -13.26 41.36
C VAL A 263 -13.83 -14.68 41.91
N LEU A 264 -12.93 -15.60 41.57
CA LEU A 264 -12.98 -17.00 42.02
C LEU A 264 -12.20 -17.24 43.32
N GLU A 265 -11.45 -16.26 43.81
CA GLU A 265 -10.72 -16.34 45.08
C GLU A 265 -11.59 -15.91 46.28
N ASP A 266 -12.87 -15.57 46.07
CA ASP A 266 -13.80 -15.29 47.16
C ASP A 266 -14.10 -16.59 47.95
N PRO A 267 -13.74 -16.68 49.24
CA PRO A 267 -13.92 -17.88 50.06
C PRO A 267 -15.39 -18.27 50.31
N SER A 268 -16.35 -17.46 49.84
CA SER A 268 -17.79 -17.79 49.82
C SER A 268 -18.22 -18.58 48.58
N LEU A 269 -17.38 -18.65 47.54
CA LEU A 269 -17.60 -19.44 46.33
C LEU A 269 -16.82 -20.75 46.45
N ASP A 270 -17.54 -21.87 46.53
CA ASP A 270 -16.95 -23.21 46.51
C ASP A 270 -16.46 -23.52 45.08
N THR A 271 -15.25 -23.07 44.75
CA THR A 271 -14.65 -23.03 43.40
C THR A 271 -13.99 -24.34 42.94
N GLY A 272 -14.36 -25.48 43.53
CA GLY A 272 -14.02 -26.78 42.98
C GLY A 272 -14.63 -26.99 41.58
N GLU A 273 -13.96 -27.76 40.71
CA GLU A 273 -14.47 -28.23 39.41
C GLU A 273 -15.91 -28.80 39.48
N SER A 274 -16.32 -29.22 40.68
CA SER A 274 -17.63 -29.74 41.04
C SER A 274 -18.79 -28.73 41.03
N ASN A 275 -18.60 -27.44 41.31
CA ASN A 275 -19.69 -26.45 41.26
C ASN A 275 -19.80 -25.72 39.93
N LEU A 276 -18.70 -25.52 39.20
CA LEU A 276 -18.74 -24.93 37.86
C LEU A 276 -19.49 -25.83 36.86
N LYS A 277 -19.42 -27.16 37.03
CA LYS A 277 -20.26 -28.14 36.33
C LYS A 277 -21.76 -28.03 36.65
N ARG A 278 -22.15 -27.34 37.72
CA ARG A 278 -23.54 -27.20 38.17
C ARG A 278 -24.26 -26.04 37.47
N ILE A 279 -23.53 -25.17 36.77
CA ILE A 279 -23.99 -23.86 36.23
C ILE A 279 -23.84 -23.80 34.70
N ASP A 280 -23.59 -24.95 34.06
CA ASP A 280 -23.36 -25.06 32.62
C ASP A 280 -22.23 -24.14 32.09
N LEU A 281 -21.19 -23.90 32.90
CA LEU A 281 -19.96 -23.22 32.46
C LEU A 281 -18.84 -24.22 32.24
N GLU A 282 -18.44 -24.38 30.97
CA GLU A 282 -17.34 -25.24 30.57
C GLU A 282 -16.04 -24.45 30.50
N TYR A 283 -15.03 -24.86 31.26
CA TYR A 283 -13.72 -24.22 31.25
C TYR A 283 -12.97 -24.50 29.95
N MET A 284 -12.45 -23.46 29.30
CA MET A 284 -11.68 -23.57 28.05
C MET A 284 -10.18 -23.42 28.31
N PHE A 285 -9.77 -22.27 28.86
CA PHE A 285 -8.38 -21.97 29.20
C PHE A 285 -8.31 -20.78 30.16
N SER A 286 -7.11 -20.49 30.65
CA SER A 286 -6.83 -19.33 31.52
C SER A 286 -5.60 -18.57 31.05
N SER A 287 -5.64 -17.26 31.20
CA SER A 287 -4.48 -16.37 31.12
C SER A 287 -4.04 -15.98 32.53
N LYS A 288 -3.06 -15.07 32.66
CA LYS A 288 -2.52 -14.64 33.96
C LYS A 288 -3.59 -14.04 34.90
N ASN A 289 -4.52 -13.28 34.35
CA ASN A 289 -5.52 -12.53 35.14
C ASN A 289 -6.98 -12.88 34.77
N HIS A 290 -7.19 -13.67 33.72
CA HIS A 290 -8.51 -13.92 33.16
C HIS A 290 -8.74 -15.41 32.94
N LEU A 291 -9.96 -15.86 33.17
CA LEU A 291 -10.45 -17.21 32.96
C LEU A 291 -11.50 -17.21 31.85
N TYR A 292 -11.41 -18.18 30.95
CA TYR A 292 -12.25 -18.24 29.75
C TYR A 292 -13.14 -19.48 29.81
N TYR A 293 -14.44 -19.25 29.69
CA TYR A 293 -15.49 -20.28 29.78
C TYR A 293 -16.43 -20.23 28.58
N LYS A 294 -17.06 -21.36 28.28
CA LYS A 294 -18.26 -21.43 27.43
C LYS A 294 -19.50 -21.69 28.27
N SER A 295 -20.49 -20.82 28.14
CA SER A 295 -21.85 -21.11 28.59
C SER A 295 -22.66 -21.72 27.46
N LYS A 296 -23.84 -22.27 27.79
CA LYS A 296 -24.83 -22.68 26.79
C LYS A 296 -25.14 -21.56 25.78
N THR A 297 -25.27 -20.33 26.26
CA THR A 297 -25.49 -19.13 25.46
C THR A 297 -24.35 -18.88 24.47
N MET A 298 -23.10 -19.12 24.88
CA MET A 298 -21.94 -18.99 23.98
C MET A 298 -21.94 -20.06 22.88
N TYR A 299 -22.36 -21.29 23.20
CA TYR A 299 -22.53 -22.35 22.19
C TYR A 299 -23.66 -22.04 21.20
N GLU A 300 -24.75 -21.42 21.67
CA GLU A 300 -25.83 -20.93 20.80
C GLU A 300 -25.32 -19.84 19.85
N LEU A 301 -24.55 -18.88 20.37
CA LEU A 301 -23.90 -17.85 19.55
C LEU A 301 -22.93 -18.43 18.51
N ASP A 302 -22.14 -19.45 18.87
CA ASP A 302 -21.26 -20.13 17.93
C ASP A 302 -22.04 -20.79 16.79
N ASN A 303 -23.21 -21.38 17.08
CA ASN A 303 -24.05 -22.03 16.09
C ASN A 303 -24.78 -21.04 15.18
N GLU A 304 -25.24 -19.90 15.73
CA GLU A 304 -26.00 -18.90 14.98
C GLU A 304 -25.10 -17.96 14.17
N LEU A 305 -24.00 -17.48 14.75
CA LEU A 305 -23.14 -16.47 14.16
C LEU A 305 -21.85 -17.03 13.53
N GLY A 306 -21.39 -18.20 13.99
CA GLY A 306 -20.18 -18.84 13.47
C GLY A 306 -18.91 -18.00 13.61
N ASP A 307 -17.93 -18.27 12.74
CA ASP A 307 -16.66 -17.55 12.68
C ASP A 307 -16.79 -16.24 11.87
N ILE A 308 -17.38 -15.21 12.48
CA ILE A 308 -17.55 -13.89 11.84
C ILE A 308 -16.19 -13.31 11.39
N HIS A 309 -15.14 -13.49 12.18
CA HIS A 309 -13.80 -13.03 11.83
C HIS A 309 -13.23 -13.79 10.62
N GLY A 310 -13.49 -15.10 10.55
CA GLY A 310 -13.18 -15.96 9.42
C GLY A 310 -13.89 -15.51 8.15
N ILE A 311 -15.18 -15.14 8.23
CA ILE A 311 -15.95 -14.61 7.09
C ILE A 311 -15.36 -13.28 6.59
N LEU A 312 -14.93 -12.38 7.47
CA LEU A 312 -14.29 -11.11 7.07
C LEU A 312 -12.90 -11.31 6.44
N VAL A 313 -12.12 -12.27 6.93
CA VAL A 313 -10.79 -12.56 6.39
C VAL A 313 -10.86 -13.40 5.11
N VAL A 314 -11.80 -14.33 5.02
CA VAL A 314 -11.99 -15.25 3.88
C VAL A 314 -12.83 -14.61 2.78
N GLY A 315 -13.78 -13.71 3.08
CA GLY A 315 -14.45 -12.88 2.06
C GLY A 315 -13.47 -12.04 1.26
N ASN A 316 -12.39 -11.57 1.91
CA ASN A 316 -11.27 -10.90 1.24
C ASN A 316 -10.36 -11.85 0.43
N GLN A 317 -10.46 -13.17 0.61
CA GLN A 317 -9.67 -14.17 -0.13
C GLN A 317 -10.48 -14.98 -1.15
N SER A 318 -11.81 -14.94 -1.10
CA SER A 318 -12.70 -15.79 -1.91
C SER A 318 -13.12 -15.15 -3.24
N ASN A 319 -12.83 -13.86 -3.44
CA ASN A 319 -12.91 -13.19 -4.75
C ASN A 319 -11.61 -13.33 -5.57
N LYS A 320 -10.92 -14.47 -5.46
CA LYS A 320 -9.73 -14.80 -6.26
C LYS A 320 -10.08 -15.30 -7.65
#